data_AF-A0AAW1K8V5-F1
#
_entry.id   AF-A0AAW1K8V5-F1
#
_cell.length_a   1.000
_cell.length_b   1.000
_cell.length_c   1.000
_cell.angle_alpha   90.00
_cell.angle_beta   90.00
_cell.angle_gamma   90.00
#
_symmetry.space_group_name_H-M   'P 1'
#
loop_
_entity.id
_entity.type
_entity.pdbx_description
1 polymer ?
#
loop_
_entity_poly.entity_id
_entity_poly.type
_entity_poly.pdbx_seq_one_letter_code
_entity_poly.pdbx_strand_id
1 'polypeptide(L)'
;MRATPLTPVEWRKRLNSLHSNDHAASNDQATCILLDVRNGYEWDIGHFHGAQRPEVDCFRSTSFGLSDAEVIDSDPLVNVDRDKTDILMYCTGGIRCDVYSTILRQKGFKNLYTLKGGVSHYLEKEGPEKWIGNLFVFDSRLSLPPSTFKPGVGTSIRGHDAAHDKYARCYLCGSQVHELRHRNCANIDCNLLFLCCRNCVEDLRGCCCPKCTTAPRLRPVLSGHERYKKWHVYRDGSSEQTSVSL
;
A
#
# COMPACT_ATOMS: atom_id res chain seq x y z
N MET A 1 12.71 8.14 -21.19
CA MET A 1 13.23 6.76 -21.16
C MET A 1 12.65 6.07 -19.94
N ARG A 2 12.08 4.86 -20.06
CA ARG A 2 11.48 4.14 -18.92
C ARG A 2 12.55 3.53 -18.00
N ALA A 3 12.17 3.18 -16.78
CA ALA A 3 13.02 2.40 -15.88
C ALA A 3 13.36 1.02 -16.48
N THR A 4 14.51 0.47 -16.10
CA THR A 4 14.96 -0.87 -16.52
C THR A 4 14.10 -1.94 -15.82
N PRO A 5 13.39 -2.80 -16.56
CA PRO A 5 12.57 -3.83 -15.95
C PRO A 5 13.43 -4.99 -15.40
N LEU A 6 13.17 -5.40 -14.17
CA LEU A 6 13.77 -6.57 -13.52
C LEU A 6 12.72 -7.68 -13.43
N THR A 7 13.10 -8.91 -13.80
CA THR A 7 12.27 -10.10 -13.57
C THR A 7 12.09 -10.36 -12.07
N PRO A 8 11.07 -11.14 -11.63
CA PRO A 8 10.91 -11.51 -10.23
C PRO A 8 12.17 -12.11 -9.58
N VAL A 9 12.90 -12.96 -10.32
CA VAL A 9 14.15 -13.56 -9.85
C VAL A 9 15.25 -12.51 -9.64
N GLU A 10 15.45 -11.60 -10.60
CA GLU A 10 16.44 -10.52 -10.48
C GLU A 10 16.08 -9.53 -9.37
N TRP A 11 14.79 -9.22 -9.23
CA TRP A 11 14.26 -8.39 -8.15
C TRP A 11 14.57 -8.99 -6.78
N ARG A 12 14.25 -10.28 -6.57
CA ARG A 12 14.57 -10.99 -5.31
C ARG A 12 16.06 -10.95 -5.00
N LYS A 13 16.93 -11.15 -6.01
CA LYS A 13 18.38 -11.05 -5.82
C LYS A 13 18.79 -9.66 -5.33
N ARG A 14 18.25 -8.60 -5.93
CA ARG A 14 18.49 -7.22 -5.48
C ARG A 14 17.98 -6.98 -4.05
N LEU A 15 16.79 -7.46 -3.70
CA LEU A 15 16.25 -7.35 -2.33
C LEU A 15 17.15 -8.02 -1.31
N ASN A 16 17.70 -9.20 -1.62
CA ASN A 16 18.61 -9.90 -0.70
C ASN A 16 19.91 -9.12 -0.50
N SER A 17 20.47 -8.52 -1.55
CA SER A 17 21.66 -7.69 -1.45
C SER A 17 21.44 -6.43 -0.60
N LEU A 18 20.22 -5.89 -0.54
CA LEU A 18 19.90 -4.74 0.32
C LEU A 18 20.02 -5.10 1.81
N HIS A 19 19.45 -6.24 2.20
CA HIS A 19 19.44 -6.66 3.61
C HIS A 19 20.78 -7.17 4.13
N SER A 20 21.66 -7.67 3.26
CA SER A 20 23.02 -8.08 3.68
C SER A 20 23.93 -6.90 4.04
N ASN A 21 23.54 -5.67 3.67
CA ASN A 21 24.38 -4.48 3.80
C ASN A 21 24.05 -3.60 5.02
N ASP A 22 23.10 -3.98 5.88
CA ASP A 22 22.80 -3.26 7.14
C ASP A 22 23.99 -3.23 8.13
N HIS A 23 25.11 -3.90 7.82
CA HIS A 23 26.30 -4.01 8.67
C HIS A 23 27.64 -3.53 8.05
N ALA A 24 27.65 -2.93 6.86
CA ALA A 24 28.91 -2.48 6.24
C ALA A 24 28.82 -1.01 5.78
N ALA A 25 29.24 -0.09 6.65
CA ALA A 25 29.55 1.28 6.30
C ALA A 25 30.86 1.35 5.49
N SER A 26 30.79 1.09 4.18
CA SER A 26 31.86 1.38 3.23
C SER A 26 31.50 2.61 2.39
N ASN A 27 32.37 3.62 2.43
CA ASN A 27 32.19 4.97 1.89
C ASN A 27 32.10 5.10 0.36
N ASP A 28 31.96 4.00 -0.39
CA ASP A 28 32.01 3.98 -1.86
C ASP A 28 30.93 3.08 -2.50
N GLN A 29 29.96 2.60 -1.72
CA GLN A 29 28.91 1.71 -2.22
C GLN A 29 27.72 2.51 -2.78
N ALA A 30 27.24 2.11 -3.96
CA ALA A 30 26.00 2.63 -4.55
C ALA A 30 24.83 2.48 -3.55
N THR A 31 24.23 3.60 -3.17
CA THR A 31 23.04 3.61 -2.31
C THR A 31 21.88 3.04 -3.11
N CYS A 32 20.97 2.31 -2.45
CA CYS A 32 19.82 1.73 -3.14
C CYS A 32 18.56 1.95 -2.31
N ILE A 33 17.53 2.51 -2.95
CA ILE A 33 16.24 2.83 -2.35
C ILE A 33 15.17 1.95 -2.97
N LEU A 34 14.45 1.22 -2.13
CA LEU A 34 13.29 0.44 -2.53
C LEU A 34 12.03 1.28 -2.33
N LEU A 35 11.34 1.58 -3.43
CA LEU A 35 10.22 2.53 -3.45
C LEU A 35 8.91 1.85 -3.83
N ASP A 36 7.92 1.95 -2.96
CA ASP A 36 6.54 1.60 -3.26
C ASP A 36 5.83 2.82 -3.84
N VAL A 37 5.47 2.74 -5.13
CA VAL A 37 4.76 3.82 -5.82
C VAL A 37 3.24 3.57 -5.85
N ARG A 38 2.75 2.69 -4.97
CA ARG A 38 1.31 2.49 -4.76
C ARG A 38 0.74 3.55 -3.83
N ASN A 39 -0.59 3.57 -3.70
CA ASN A 39 -1.24 4.49 -2.76
C ASN A 39 -1.00 4.03 -1.31
N GLY A 40 -1.12 4.95 -0.34
CA GLY A 40 -0.87 4.66 1.08
C GLY A 40 -1.69 3.48 1.62
N TYR A 41 -2.97 3.40 1.26
CA TYR A 41 -3.83 2.27 1.68
C TYR A 41 -3.34 0.91 1.13
N GLU A 42 -2.62 0.87 0.00
CA GLU A 42 -2.06 -0.39 -0.52
C GLU A 42 -0.81 -0.82 0.25
N TRP A 43 -0.03 0.17 0.70
CA TRP A 43 1.15 0.00 1.54
C TRP A 43 0.78 -0.50 2.94
N ASP A 44 -0.24 0.10 3.56
CA ASP A 44 -0.60 -0.14 4.96
C ASP A 44 -0.98 -1.60 5.26
N ILE A 45 -1.39 -2.36 4.24
CA ILE A 45 -1.75 -3.78 4.39
C ILE A 45 -0.71 -4.77 3.85
N GLY A 46 0.34 -4.28 3.19
CA GLY A 46 1.44 -5.12 2.81
C GLY A 46 2.38 -4.42 1.83
N HIS A 47 3.67 -4.71 1.95
CA HIS A 47 4.74 -4.07 1.20
C HIS A 47 6.01 -4.93 1.29
N PHE A 48 7.02 -4.64 0.47
CA PHE A 48 8.33 -5.27 0.64
C PHE A 48 9.02 -4.73 1.90
N HIS A 49 9.70 -5.62 2.64
CA HIS A 49 10.49 -5.22 3.79
C HIS A 49 11.56 -4.19 3.40
N GLY A 50 11.71 -3.12 4.19
CA GLY A 50 12.65 -2.03 3.91
C GLY A 50 12.22 -1.06 2.81
N ALA A 51 11.04 -1.24 2.20
CA ALA A 51 10.55 -0.28 1.22
C ALA A 51 10.19 1.07 1.89
N GLN A 52 10.23 2.13 1.11
CA GLN A 52 9.84 3.48 1.47
C GLN A 52 8.72 3.93 0.52
N ARG A 53 7.92 4.91 0.94
CA ARG A 53 6.89 5.53 0.09
C ARG A 53 7.18 7.01 -0.05
N PRO A 54 7.02 7.60 -1.25
CA PRO A 54 6.96 9.05 -1.37
C PRO A 54 5.76 9.58 -0.60
N GLU A 55 5.85 10.78 -0.06
CA GLU A 55 4.74 11.44 0.64
C GLU A 55 3.70 12.00 -0.35
N VAL A 56 3.06 11.11 -1.12
CA VAL A 56 1.95 11.44 -2.01
C VAL A 56 0.84 10.43 -1.84
N ASP A 57 -0.27 10.87 -1.22
CA ASP A 57 -1.37 9.97 -0.83
C ASP A 57 -2.15 9.39 -2.01
N CYS A 58 -2.08 9.99 -3.20
CA CYS A 58 -2.78 9.49 -4.40
C CYS A 58 -1.94 9.67 -5.67
N PHE A 59 -1.80 8.59 -6.44
CA PHE A 59 -1.31 8.62 -7.83
C PHE A 59 -2.09 9.58 -8.74
N ARG A 60 -3.27 10.04 -8.32
CA ARG A 60 -4.10 11.05 -9.01
C ARG A 60 -3.89 12.48 -8.48
N SER A 61 -3.50 12.63 -7.21
CA SER A 61 -3.15 13.93 -6.61
C SER A 61 -1.68 14.28 -6.80
N THR A 62 -0.87 13.33 -7.30
CA THR A 62 0.33 13.70 -8.03
C THR A 62 -0.14 14.53 -9.22
N SER A 63 -0.15 15.83 -9.06
CA SER A 63 -0.08 16.81 -10.13
C SER A 63 1.22 16.59 -10.90
N PHE A 64 1.45 15.42 -11.50
CA PHE A 64 2.53 15.04 -12.41
C PHE A 64 3.85 15.83 -12.31
N GLY A 65 4.35 16.14 -11.10
CA GLY A 65 5.48 17.07 -10.95
C GLY A 65 5.36 18.40 -11.71
N LEU A 66 4.15 18.91 -11.96
CA LEU A 66 3.87 20.17 -12.67
C LEU A 66 3.56 21.33 -11.73
N SER A 67 3.26 21.06 -10.47
CA SER A 67 3.38 22.07 -9.43
C SER A 67 4.71 21.83 -8.74
N ASP A 68 5.45 22.90 -8.48
CA ASP A 68 6.52 22.99 -7.48
C ASP A 68 5.96 22.72 -6.08
N ALA A 69 5.29 21.57 -5.91
CA ALA A 69 4.78 21.11 -4.63
C ALA A 69 6.01 20.96 -3.75
N GLU A 70 5.99 21.73 -2.68
CA GLU A 70 7.04 21.87 -1.68
C GLU A 70 7.71 20.53 -1.45
N VAL A 71 9.01 20.47 -1.75
CA VAL A 71 9.83 19.31 -1.43
C VAL A 71 9.70 19.12 0.06
N ILE A 72 9.02 18.05 0.48
CA ILE A 72 8.86 17.75 1.89
C ILE A 72 10.17 17.11 2.35
N ASP A 73 10.79 17.64 3.40
CA ASP A 73 12.08 17.17 3.91
C ASP A 73 12.10 15.67 4.25
N SER A 74 10.94 15.05 4.48
CA SER A 74 10.76 13.64 4.76
C SER A 74 10.63 12.74 3.52
N ASP A 75 10.60 13.28 2.29
CA ASP A 75 10.57 12.45 1.08
C ASP A 75 11.89 11.67 0.95
N PRO A 76 11.83 10.33 0.78
CA PRO A 76 13.02 9.46 0.73
C PRO A 76 14.01 9.80 -0.40
N LEU A 77 13.59 10.60 -1.38
CA LEU A 77 14.40 11.00 -2.53
C LEU A 77 15.10 12.36 -2.35
N VAL A 78 14.91 13.03 -1.21
CA VAL A 78 15.54 14.31 -0.88
C VAL A 78 17.00 14.11 -0.50
N ASN A 79 17.87 15.00 -0.97
CA ASN A 79 19.33 14.98 -0.72
C ASN A 79 20.06 13.70 -1.16
N VAL A 80 19.44 12.90 -2.03
CA VAL A 80 20.02 11.68 -2.59
C VAL A 80 20.93 12.01 -3.79
N ASP A 81 22.11 11.39 -3.86
CA ASP A 81 22.97 11.44 -5.05
C ASP A 81 22.27 10.70 -6.22
N ARG A 82 21.72 11.48 -7.14
CA ARG A 82 20.89 11.00 -8.26
C ARG A 82 21.66 10.18 -9.30
N ASP A 83 22.98 10.27 -9.28
CA ASP A 83 23.87 9.57 -10.21
C ASP A 83 24.34 8.22 -9.65
N LYS A 84 24.52 8.14 -8.33
CA LYS A 84 25.00 6.93 -7.64
C LYS A 84 23.91 6.09 -7.01
N THR A 85 22.69 6.59 -6.91
CA THR A 85 21.61 5.90 -6.20
C THR A 85 20.73 5.07 -7.14
N ASP A 86 20.65 3.78 -6.86
CA ASP A 86 19.72 2.84 -7.50
C ASP A 86 18.32 3.00 -6.89
N ILE A 87 17.32 3.33 -7.70
CA ILE A 87 15.91 3.38 -7.27
C ILE A 87 15.18 2.16 -7.83
N LEU A 88 14.77 1.25 -6.93
CA LEU A 88 13.97 0.07 -7.24
C LEU A 88 12.51 0.37 -6.97
N MET A 89 11.70 0.50 -8.01
CA MET A 89 10.29 0.85 -7.88
C MET A 89 9.37 -0.34 -8.15
N TYR A 90 8.28 -0.44 -7.41
CA TYR A 90 7.24 -1.41 -7.71
C TYR A 90 5.85 -0.83 -7.50
N CYS A 91 4.89 -1.42 -8.21
CA CYS A 91 3.49 -1.28 -7.92
C CYS A 91 2.77 -2.60 -8.21
N THR A 92 1.45 -2.62 -8.08
CA THR A 92 0.66 -3.85 -8.20
C THR A 92 0.84 -4.55 -9.56
N GLY A 93 0.86 -3.79 -10.66
CA GLY A 93 0.93 -4.32 -12.04
C GLY A 93 1.86 -3.58 -13.01
N GLY A 94 2.75 -2.72 -12.53
CA GLY A 94 3.80 -2.05 -13.33
C GLY A 94 3.46 -0.67 -13.92
N ILE A 95 2.19 -0.38 -14.23
CA ILE A 95 1.80 0.86 -14.95
C ILE A 95 2.22 2.15 -14.21
N ARG A 96 2.08 2.20 -12.88
CA ARG A 96 2.48 3.40 -12.10
C ARG A 96 3.99 3.61 -12.12
N CYS A 97 4.77 2.54 -12.15
CA CYS A 97 6.23 2.63 -12.26
C CYS A 97 6.66 3.21 -13.60
N ASP A 98 5.98 2.88 -14.70
CA ASP A 98 6.26 3.46 -16.02
C ASP A 98 6.11 4.99 -16.00
N VAL A 99 5.03 5.48 -15.41
CA VAL A 99 4.77 6.92 -15.26
C VAL A 99 5.77 7.56 -14.30
N TYR A 100 5.92 7.01 -13.10
CA TYR A 100 6.79 7.59 -12.06
C TYR A 100 8.26 7.60 -12.48
N SER A 101 8.73 6.59 -13.22
CA SER A 101 10.08 6.56 -13.76
C SER A 101 10.36 7.74 -14.68
N THR A 102 9.39 8.18 -15.48
CA THR A 102 9.56 9.35 -16.37
C THR A 102 9.75 10.63 -15.55
N ILE A 103 9.02 10.77 -14.44
CA ILE A 103 9.16 11.91 -13.51
C ILE A 103 10.55 11.91 -12.87
N LEU A 104 11.00 10.75 -12.34
CA LEU A 104 12.33 10.66 -11.72
C LEU A 104 13.46 10.93 -12.71
N ARG A 105 13.30 10.52 -13.98
CA ARG A 105 14.25 10.87 -15.05
C ARG A 105 14.34 12.39 -15.26
N GLN A 106 13.21 13.09 -15.30
CA GLN A 106 13.19 14.55 -15.41
C GLN A 106 13.82 15.22 -14.19
N LYS A 107 13.67 14.62 -13.01
CA LYS A 107 14.39 15.03 -11.79
C LYS A 107 15.88 14.64 -11.79
N GLY A 108 16.40 13.97 -12.82
CA GLY A 108 17.83 13.67 -12.97
C GLY A 108 18.31 12.34 -12.40
N PHE A 109 17.42 11.47 -11.92
CA PHE A 109 17.81 10.13 -11.46
C PHE A 109 18.27 9.24 -12.62
N LYS A 110 19.46 8.63 -12.49
CA LYS A 110 20.08 7.82 -13.55
C LYS A 110 19.82 6.32 -13.43
N ASN A 111 19.73 5.78 -12.21
CA ASN A 111 19.61 4.34 -12.02
C ASN A 111 18.20 4.00 -11.56
N LEU A 112 17.29 3.76 -12.51
CA LEU A 112 15.89 3.47 -12.23
C LEU A 112 15.56 2.05 -12.67
N TYR A 113 15.02 1.26 -11.76
CA TYR A 113 14.63 -0.12 -11.97
C TYR A 113 13.15 -0.33 -11.60
N THR A 114 12.46 -1.24 -12.29
CA THR A 114 11.06 -1.56 -11.98
C THR A 114 10.82 -3.06 -11.93
N LEU A 115 9.97 -3.52 -11.01
CA LEU A 115 9.52 -4.92 -10.99
C LEU A 115 8.62 -5.23 -12.19
N LYS A 116 9.09 -6.09 -13.09
CA LYS A 116 8.36 -6.52 -14.28
C LYS A 116 7.12 -7.32 -13.87
N GLY A 117 5.94 -6.87 -14.33
CA GLY A 117 4.66 -7.49 -13.98
C GLY A 117 4.13 -7.13 -12.58
N GLY A 118 4.86 -6.30 -11.82
CA GLY A 118 4.45 -5.84 -10.50
C GLY A 118 4.40 -6.94 -9.44
N VAL A 119 3.87 -6.57 -8.26
CA VAL A 119 3.83 -7.45 -7.08
C VAL A 119 3.04 -8.73 -7.33
N SER A 120 1.92 -8.66 -8.07
CA SER A 120 1.11 -9.86 -8.32
C SER A 120 1.92 -10.94 -9.06
N HIS A 121 2.74 -10.54 -10.03
CA HIS A 121 3.60 -11.46 -10.76
C HIS A 121 4.77 -11.97 -9.90
N TYR A 122 5.32 -11.12 -9.03
CA TYR A 122 6.35 -11.54 -8.09
C TYR A 122 5.84 -12.62 -7.13
N LEU A 123 4.68 -12.40 -6.50
CA LEU A 123 4.10 -13.37 -5.58
C LEU A 123 3.78 -14.70 -6.27
N GLU A 124 3.34 -14.66 -7.53
CA GLU A 124 3.09 -15.85 -8.36
C GLU A 124 4.38 -16.66 -8.62
N LYS A 125 5.52 -15.99 -8.89
CA LYS A 125 6.78 -16.65 -9.27
C LYS A 125 7.67 -17.00 -8.07
N GLU A 126 7.91 -16.04 -7.18
CA GLU A 126 8.84 -16.18 -6.07
C GLU A 126 8.15 -16.54 -4.74
N GLY A 127 6.83 -16.30 -4.61
CA GLY A 127 6.12 -16.43 -3.33
C GLY A 127 6.27 -15.19 -2.44
N PRO A 128 5.99 -15.28 -1.13
CA PRO A 128 6.01 -14.14 -0.21
C PRO A 128 7.42 -13.69 0.21
N GLU A 129 8.49 -14.14 -0.44
CA GLU A 129 9.85 -13.82 -0.06
C GLU A 129 10.05 -12.29 0.01
N LYS A 130 10.47 -11.77 1.18
CA LYS A 130 10.59 -10.33 1.50
C LYS A 130 9.30 -9.51 1.46
N TRP A 131 8.16 -10.11 1.15
CA TRP A 131 6.86 -9.45 1.15
C TRP A 131 6.20 -9.59 2.53
N ILE A 132 5.73 -8.46 3.07
CA ILE A 132 5.01 -8.41 4.34
C ILE A 132 3.52 -8.22 4.03
N GLY A 133 2.65 -8.97 4.71
CA GLY A 133 1.21 -8.74 4.67
C GLY A 133 0.48 -9.22 3.42
N ASN A 134 -0.67 -8.61 3.15
CA ASN A 134 -1.54 -8.94 2.02
C ASN A 134 -1.30 -7.99 0.85
N LEU A 135 -1.54 -8.49 -0.37
CA LEU A 135 -1.55 -7.65 -1.56
C LEU A 135 -2.93 -7.01 -1.73
N PHE A 136 -2.98 -5.68 -1.81
CA PHE A 136 -4.20 -4.96 -2.16
C PHE A 136 -4.70 -5.33 -3.56
N VAL A 137 -5.99 -5.60 -3.69
CA VAL A 137 -6.66 -5.86 -4.98
C VAL A 137 -7.86 -4.93 -5.18
N PHE A 138 -8.03 -4.46 -6.40
CA PHE A 138 -9.03 -3.45 -6.78
C PHE A 138 -10.42 -4.05 -7.05
N ASP A 139 -10.85 -4.98 -6.19
CA ASP A 139 -12.15 -5.64 -6.28
C ASP A 139 -12.80 -5.82 -4.90
N SER A 140 -13.89 -6.58 -4.86
CA SER A 140 -14.67 -6.87 -3.65
C SER A 140 -13.90 -7.59 -2.53
N ARG A 141 -12.64 -7.99 -2.75
CA ARG A 141 -11.77 -8.67 -1.78
C ARG A 141 -10.83 -7.71 -1.06
N LEU A 142 -10.49 -6.54 -1.64
CA LEU A 142 -9.57 -5.48 -1.13
C LEU A 142 -8.14 -5.94 -0.85
N SER A 143 -7.95 -7.15 -0.32
CA SER A 143 -6.65 -7.73 -0.08
C SER A 143 -6.70 -9.24 -0.29
N LEU A 144 -5.59 -9.81 -0.76
CA LEU A 144 -5.41 -11.25 -0.85
C LEU A 144 -4.11 -11.64 -0.14
N PRO A 145 -4.11 -12.74 0.63
CA PRO A 145 -2.87 -13.25 1.21
C PRO A 145 -1.96 -13.78 0.09
N PRO A 146 -0.63 -13.74 0.29
CA PRO A 146 0.33 -14.25 -0.70
C PRO A 146 0.07 -15.69 -1.16
N SER A 147 -0.49 -16.54 -0.29
CA SER A 147 -0.86 -17.93 -0.60
C SER A 147 -1.87 -18.05 -1.74
N THR A 148 -2.66 -17.01 -2.02
CA THR A 148 -3.59 -17.00 -3.15
C THR A 148 -2.86 -16.95 -4.50
N PHE A 149 -1.66 -16.37 -4.55
CA PHE A 149 -0.90 -16.20 -5.80
C PHE A 149 0.00 -17.40 -6.12
N LYS A 150 0.43 -18.15 -5.10
CA LYS A 150 1.25 -19.35 -5.26
C LYS A 150 0.82 -20.46 -4.29
N PRO A 151 -0.23 -21.23 -4.64
CA PRO A 151 -0.70 -22.34 -3.84
C PRO A 151 0.40 -23.39 -3.63
N GLY A 152 0.49 -23.97 -2.44
CA GLY A 152 1.46 -25.05 -2.15
C GLY A 152 2.84 -24.57 -1.68
N VAL A 153 3.14 -23.27 -1.74
CA VAL A 153 4.15 -22.72 -0.82
C VAL A 153 3.49 -22.77 0.55
N GLY A 154 3.92 -23.73 1.37
CA GLY A 154 3.52 -23.82 2.76
C GLY A 154 3.76 -22.47 3.38
N THR A 155 2.71 -21.68 3.54
CA THR A 155 2.77 -20.55 4.44
C THR A 155 3.03 -21.21 5.76
N SER A 156 4.22 -21.00 6.32
CA SER A 156 4.34 -20.94 7.76
C SER A 156 3.40 -19.82 8.23
N ILE A 157 2.09 -20.08 8.24
CA ILE A 157 1.18 -19.63 9.27
C ILE A 157 1.38 -20.64 10.42
N ARG A 158 2.62 -20.79 10.87
CA ARG A 158 3.01 -21.43 12.12
C ARG A 158 3.83 -20.36 12.82
N GLY A 159 3.15 -19.54 13.62
CA GLY A 159 3.61 -18.23 14.08
C GLY A 159 3.17 -17.16 13.08
N HIS A 160 2.49 -16.05 13.40
CA HIS A 160 2.69 -15.24 14.60
C HIS A 160 4.17 -15.19 15.00
N ASP A 161 5.07 -15.01 14.01
CA ASP A 161 6.36 -14.44 14.32
C ASP A 161 6.09 -13.03 14.83
N ALA A 162 6.09 -12.89 16.16
CA ALA A 162 5.72 -11.69 16.92
C ALA A 162 6.52 -10.42 16.54
N ALA A 163 7.53 -10.55 15.67
CA ALA A 163 8.33 -9.47 15.12
C ALA A 163 7.72 -8.83 13.85
N HIS A 164 6.99 -9.59 13.02
CA HIS A 164 6.41 -9.09 11.76
C HIS A 164 4.95 -8.66 11.86
N ASP A 165 4.31 -8.87 13.02
CA ASP A 165 2.87 -8.66 13.18
C ASP A 165 2.49 -7.15 13.35
N LYS A 166 3.45 -6.25 13.56
CA LYS A 166 3.21 -4.86 14.01
C LYS A 166 3.15 -3.79 12.90
N TYR A 167 3.10 -4.17 11.62
CA TYR A 167 3.14 -3.18 10.52
C TYR A 167 1.77 -2.54 10.25
N ALA A 168 0.69 -3.32 10.29
CA ALA A 168 -0.65 -2.82 10.03
C ALA A 168 -1.19 -2.11 11.26
N ARG A 169 -1.51 -0.82 11.12
CA ARG A 169 -2.00 0.02 12.21
C ARG A 169 -3.35 0.63 11.88
N CYS A 170 -4.17 0.77 12.91
CA CYS A 170 -5.44 1.46 12.82
C CYS A 170 -5.16 2.92 12.50
N TYR A 171 -5.77 3.42 11.43
CA TYR A 171 -5.67 4.81 10.99
C TYR A 171 -6.06 5.81 12.09
N LEU A 172 -6.95 5.40 13.01
CA LEU A 172 -7.54 6.29 14.01
C LEU A 172 -6.77 6.34 15.33
N CYS A 173 -6.41 5.18 15.87
CA CYS A 173 -5.78 5.09 17.19
C CYS A 173 -4.35 4.55 17.15
N GLY A 174 -3.84 4.18 15.98
CA GLY A 174 -2.50 3.61 15.81
C GLY A 174 -2.33 2.18 16.36
N SER A 175 -3.36 1.59 16.97
CA SER A 175 -3.30 0.22 17.48
C SER A 175 -3.05 -0.77 16.36
N GLN A 176 -2.42 -1.91 16.67
CA GLN A 176 -2.25 -2.98 15.71
C GLN A 176 -3.61 -3.50 15.20
N VAL A 177 -3.67 -3.85 13.92
CA VAL A 177 -4.87 -4.45 13.31
C VAL A 177 -4.54 -5.87 12.90
N HIS A 178 -5.30 -6.83 13.40
CA HIS A 178 -5.14 -8.24 13.03
C HIS A 178 -5.84 -8.56 11.70
N GLU A 179 -6.89 -7.81 11.37
CA GLU A 179 -7.60 -7.93 10.11
C GLU A 179 -7.20 -6.78 9.17
N LEU A 180 -6.62 -7.13 8.02
CA LEU A 180 -6.16 -6.18 6.99
C LEU A 180 -7.31 -5.67 6.12
N ARG A 181 -8.34 -5.13 6.79
CA ARG A 181 -9.60 -4.75 6.16
C ARG A 181 -9.75 -3.24 6.06
N HIS A 182 -9.60 -2.74 4.84
CA HIS A 182 -10.02 -1.39 4.53
C HIS A 182 -11.54 -1.25 4.51
N ARG A 183 -12.00 -0.07 4.87
CA ARG A 183 -13.40 0.33 4.83
C ARG A 183 -13.46 1.75 4.30
N ASN A 184 -14.51 2.07 3.53
CA ASN A 184 -14.78 3.46 3.22
C ASN A 184 -15.44 4.14 4.43
N CYS A 185 -15.17 5.43 4.61
CA CYS A 185 -15.86 6.25 5.59
C CYS A 185 -17.38 6.19 5.37
N ALA A 186 -18.15 6.05 6.45
CA ALA A 186 -19.61 6.03 6.39
C ALA A 186 -20.20 7.34 5.85
N ASN A 187 -19.49 8.47 6.03
CA ASN A 187 -19.82 9.72 5.35
C ASN A 187 -19.60 9.57 3.83
N ILE A 188 -20.71 9.66 3.07
CA ILE A 188 -20.73 9.48 1.61
C ILE A 188 -19.85 10.52 0.92
N ASP A 189 -19.83 11.75 1.43
CA ASP A 189 -19.04 12.87 0.87
C ASP A 189 -17.54 12.68 1.11
N CYS A 190 -17.16 12.08 2.23
CA CYS A 190 -15.76 11.81 2.54
C CYS A 190 -15.26 10.59 1.76
N ASN A 191 -15.93 9.45 1.93
CA ASN A 191 -15.62 8.18 1.27
C ASN A 191 -14.16 7.68 1.37
N LEU A 192 -13.35 8.25 2.29
CA LEU A 192 -11.96 7.85 2.51
C LEU A 192 -11.86 6.34 2.75
N LEU A 193 -10.95 5.66 2.07
CA LEU A 193 -10.63 4.26 2.30
C LEU A 193 -9.52 4.18 3.34
N PHE A 194 -9.76 3.53 4.48
CA PHE A 194 -8.80 3.48 5.58
C PHE A 194 -8.84 2.13 6.31
N LEU A 195 -7.72 1.75 6.92
CA LEU A 195 -7.59 0.56 7.74
C LEU A 195 -7.96 0.89 9.19
N CYS A 196 -8.81 0.08 9.82
CA CYS A 196 -9.38 0.42 11.12
C CYS A 196 -9.60 -0.82 11.99
N CYS A 197 -9.26 -0.72 13.28
CA CYS A 197 -9.61 -1.74 14.25
C CYS A 197 -11.11 -1.72 14.55
N ARG A 198 -11.62 -2.85 15.07
CA ARG A 198 -13.04 -3.04 15.36
C ARG A 198 -13.59 -1.97 16.31
N ASN A 199 -12.89 -1.70 17.42
CA ASN A 199 -13.34 -0.73 18.42
C ASN A 199 -13.57 0.65 17.80
N CYS A 200 -12.61 1.16 17.03
CA CYS A 200 -12.77 2.48 16.40
C CYS A 200 -13.86 2.51 15.31
N VAL A 201 -14.16 1.38 14.64
CA VAL A 201 -15.31 1.30 13.74
C VAL A 201 -16.61 1.48 14.52
N GLU A 202 -16.72 0.85 15.70
CA GLU A 202 -17.89 0.96 16.57
C GLU A 202 -18.00 2.38 17.15
N ASP A 203 -16.92 2.90 17.74
CA ASP A 203 -16.87 4.22 18.39
C ASP A 203 -17.19 5.37 17.43
N LEU A 204 -16.67 5.33 16.20
CA LEU A 204 -16.89 6.37 15.18
C LEU A 204 -17.97 5.99 14.17
N ARG A 205 -18.81 4.98 14.44
CA ARG A 205 -19.91 4.59 13.55
C ARG A 205 -19.46 4.42 12.09
N GLY A 206 -18.31 3.78 11.89
CA GLY A 206 -17.70 3.55 10.58
C GLY A 206 -17.10 4.77 9.88
N CYS A 207 -16.97 5.91 10.56
CA CYS A 207 -16.35 7.12 10.03
C CYS A 207 -14.84 7.19 10.28
N CYS A 208 -14.11 7.93 9.43
CA CYS A 208 -12.68 8.15 9.56
C CYS A 208 -12.29 9.27 10.55
N CYS A 209 -13.26 9.97 11.14
CA CYS A 209 -13.03 11.00 12.15
C CYS A 209 -14.33 11.39 12.84
N PRO A 210 -14.29 12.04 14.03
CA PRO A 210 -15.47 12.52 14.74
C PRO A 210 -16.36 13.45 13.90
N LYS A 211 -15.77 14.36 13.11
CA LYS A 211 -16.51 15.29 12.22
C LYS A 211 -17.37 14.55 11.19
N CYS A 212 -16.89 13.42 10.67
CA CYS A 212 -17.66 12.65 9.70
C CYS A 212 -18.89 12.00 10.32
N THR A 213 -18.92 11.76 11.64
CA THR A 213 -20.04 11.10 12.32
C THR A 213 -21.31 11.95 12.37
N THR A 214 -21.20 13.26 12.14
CA THR A 214 -22.34 14.18 12.13
C THR A 214 -22.69 14.66 10.72
N ALA A 215 -22.09 14.06 9.68
CA ALA A 215 -22.38 14.41 8.30
C ALA A 215 -23.86 14.13 7.93
N PRO A 216 -24.46 14.93 7.04
CA PRO A 216 -25.87 14.75 6.67
C PRO A 216 -26.13 13.44 5.90
N ARG A 217 -25.10 12.91 5.23
CA ARG A 217 -25.22 11.72 4.36
C ARG A 217 -24.34 10.59 4.90
N LEU A 218 -24.91 9.81 5.81
CA LEU A 218 -24.25 8.67 6.43
C LEU A 218 -24.81 7.34 5.91
N ARG A 219 -23.90 6.41 5.64
CA ARG A 219 -24.24 5.01 5.41
C ARG A 219 -24.33 4.28 6.78
N PRO A 220 -25.12 3.19 6.89
CA PRO A 220 -25.21 2.42 8.12
C PRO A 220 -23.85 1.84 8.54
N VAL A 221 -23.65 1.56 9.82
CA VAL A 221 -22.45 0.85 10.27
C VAL A 221 -22.55 -0.60 9.78
N LEU A 222 -21.58 -1.02 8.98
CA LEU A 222 -21.53 -2.38 8.46
C LEU A 222 -20.82 -3.32 9.41
N SER A 223 -21.40 -4.51 9.58
CA SER A 223 -20.89 -5.58 10.43
C SER A 223 -19.89 -6.47 9.68
N GLY A 224 -19.15 -7.30 10.42
CA GLY A 224 -18.32 -8.37 9.83
C GLY A 224 -17.45 -7.88 8.68
N HIS A 225 -17.56 -8.52 7.51
CA HIS A 225 -16.79 -8.21 6.30
C HIS A 225 -17.56 -7.42 5.22
N GLU A 226 -18.75 -6.92 5.52
CA GLU A 226 -19.64 -6.22 4.58
C GLU A 226 -19.02 -4.96 3.97
N ARG A 227 -19.52 -4.52 2.82
CA ARG A 227 -19.06 -3.28 2.17
C ARG A 227 -20.20 -2.41 1.75
N TYR A 228 -19.90 -1.11 1.68
CA TYR A 228 -20.82 -0.16 1.11
C TYR A 228 -21.04 -0.48 -0.36
N LYS A 229 -22.32 -0.52 -0.74
CA LYS A 229 -22.76 -0.55 -2.13
C LYS A 229 -22.41 0.79 -2.81
N LYS A 230 -22.71 0.90 -4.10
CA LYS A 230 -22.57 2.17 -4.82
C LYS A 230 -23.37 3.27 -4.13
N TRP A 231 -22.86 4.50 -4.17
CA TRP A 231 -23.40 5.65 -3.42
C TRP A 231 -24.91 5.87 -3.63
N HIS A 232 -25.42 5.61 -4.83
CA HIS A 232 -26.83 5.81 -5.17
C HIS A 232 -27.78 4.90 -4.39
N VAL A 233 -27.30 3.80 -3.81
CA VAL A 233 -28.10 2.92 -2.94
C VAL A 233 -28.43 3.60 -1.60
N TYR A 234 -27.65 4.61 -1.20
CA TYR A 234 -27.79 5.29 0.07
C TYR A 234 -28.37 6.71 -0.08
N ARG A 235 -28.84 7.07 -1.28
CA ARG A 235 -29.25 8.45 -1.59
C ARG A 235 -30.52 8.87 -0.87
N ASP A 236 -31.44 7.94 -0.67
CA ASP A 236 -32.83 8.26 -0.30
C ASP A 236 -33.16 7.87 1.16
N GLY A 237 -32.14 7.65 2.01
CA GLY A 237 -32.32 7.38 3.44
C GLY A 237 -32.98 6.04 3.78
N SER A 238 -33.26 5.18 2.79
CA SER A 238 -33.82 3.85 3.00
C SER A 238 -32.74 2.89 3.52
N SER A 239 -32.58 2.86 4.84
CA SER A 239 -32.13 1.66 5.53
C SER A 239 -33.20 0.59 5.35
N GLU A 240 -33.21 -0.10 4.21
CA GLU A 240 -33.80 -1.44 4.18
C GLU A 240 -32.95 -2.30 5.11
N GLN A 241 -33.43 -2.45 6.35
CA GLN A 241 -33.06 -3.54 7.22
C GLN A 241 -33.43 -4.81 6.47
N THR A 242 -32.48 -5.40 5.75
CA THR A 242 -32.59 -6.81 5.37
C THR A 242 -32.53 -7.61 6.66
N SER A 243 -33.69 -7.82 7.27
CA SER A 243 -33.94 -8.92 8.18
C SER A 243 -33.68 -10.19 7.40
N VAL A 244 -32.51 -10.78 7.60
CA VAL A 244 -32.29 -12.18 7.21
C VAL A 244 -33.04 -12.99 8.26
N SER A 245 -34.26 -13.39 7.91
CA SER A 245 -34.99 -14.44 8.61
C SER A 245 -34.18 -15.73 8.56
N LEU A 246 -34.19 -16.44 9.70
CA LEU A 246 -33.54 -17.73 9.98
C LEU A 246 -33.67 -18.77 8.88
#